data_AF-A0A178IKH2-F1
#
_entry.id   AF-A0A178IKH2-F1
#
_cell.length_a   1.000
_cell.length_b   1.000
_cell.length_c   1.000
_cell.angle_alpha   90.00
_cell.angle_beta   90.00
_cell.angle_gamma   90.00
#
_symmetry.space_group_name_H-M   'P 1'
#
loop_
_entity.id
_entity.type
_entity.pdbx_description
1 polymer ?
#
loop_
_entity_poly.entity_id
_entity_poly.type
_entity_poly.pdbx_seq_one_letter_code
_entity_poly.pdbx_strand_id
1 'polypeptide(L)'
;MKRWILPFAFGLTLSAWFVFVHDSQSLEPFRMSFLTVIFTVTTFSVTFAISGFNAAAYRQFHRTLAPRLLFGCVVLVVFAFVPLGVLVAKPAYFVTTCLLILPSLMLSSALMQEVVRQETDPLTLLDRTCSLKSIHAHLAVCAVQVKRRIEETEALELSKPGDRPTHEFDWHLPIPNIRDDPLVNLSTLGLLTIQQGDLHSFVRVMERFLEVVDCLEKVTIPPDERRQYRLRQELRELVYGVVERITLALQKDRGTIALCRVAIDTLGEYAVAKVANREQTSKEVFWALALMKTLGTHCYESGASVEIRSTLIVARQLVQKGMDDPPKSEKEGEFDAKLADFFHTLPQLTNVIKRVGSYAIKKDDSELLYRCFDAFGWLGCAAVKSDFKMVGIACLRAIAQLGREARAKKMECFDPHCPLRPEQHAEERIEWIASWLSKKSLEEAKAWVGLIEGAISRLNGKEVEIKLTQNEKGEVQLNAALTGKNHVEEYAMQGGSRTVDYADFTFLKDLELHAFRGGIMMQGPVVPIFPEKNEAETGDPQKAPEGETYNTIT
;
A
#
# COMPACT_ATOMS: atom_id res chain seq x y z
N MET A 1 2.68 -17.13 31.62
CA MET A 1 2.79 -17.74 32.98
C MET A 1 4.17 -18.29 33.28
N LYS A 2 4.82 -19.10 32.41
CA LYS A 2 6.14 -19.71 32.71
C LYS A 2 7.25 -18.72 33.11
N ARG A 3 7.31 -17.52 32.51
CA ARG A 3 8.31 -16.48 32.84
C ARG A 3 8.18 -15.88 34.25
N TRP A 4 7.05 -16.08 34.92
CA TRP A 4 6.74 -15.45 36.21
C TRP A 4 6.86 -16.39 37.41
N ILE A 5 7.08 -17.69 37.17
CA ILE A 5 7.29 -18.68 38.22
C ILE A 5 8.57 -18.38 38.99
N LEU A 6 9.65 -18.04 38.28
CA LEU A 6 10.97 -17.81 38.87
C LEU A 6 11.03 -16.54 39.74
N PRO A 7 10.52 -15.37 39.28
CA PRO A 7 10.43 -14.19 40.13
C PRO A 7 9.51 -14.41 41.33
N PHE A 8 8.38 -15.11 41.16
CA PHE A 8 7.46 -15.39 42.26
C PHE A 8 8.08 -16.33 43.30
N ALA A 9 8.77 -17.37 42.87
CA ALA A 9 9.56 -18.23 43.74
C ALA A 9 10.65 -17.43 44.47
N PHE A 10 11.35 -16.51 43.78
CA PHE A 10 12.32 -15.63 44.40
C PHE A 10 11.68 -14.73 45.48
N GLY A 11 10.53 -14.11 45.18
CA GLY A 11 9.77 -13.31 46.15
C GLY A 11 9.37 -14.11 47.38
N LEU A 12 8.92 -15.36 47.22
CA LEU A 12 8.61 -16.26 48.34
C LEU A 12 9.86 -16.67 49.13
N THR A 13 10.97 -16.96 48.47
CA THR A 13 12.23 -17.29 49.17
C THR A 13 12.78 -16.09 49.94
N LEU A 14 12.68 -14.89 49.39
CA LEU A 14 13.08 -13.65 50.05
C LEU A 14 12.18 -13.36 51.25
N SER A 15 10.88 -13.60 51.10
CA SER A 15 9.88 -13.51 52.17
C SER A 15 10.19 -14.48 53.32
N ALA A 16 10.50 -15.75 53.00
CA ALA A 16 10.89 -16.74 53.99
C ALA A 16 12.22 -16.39 54.68
N TRP A 17 13.18 -15.85 53.94
CA TRP A 17 14.45 -15.39 54.47
C TRP A 17 14.29 -14.22 55.44
N PHE A 18 13.46 -13.21 55.12
CA PHE A 18 13.17 -12.10 56.04
C PHE A 18 12.56 -12.57 57.36
N VAL A 19 11.66 -13.56 57.32
CA VAL A 19 11.10 -14.17 58.53
C VAL A 19 12.13 -14.95 59.32
N PHE A 20 13.06 -15.64 58.65
CA PHE A 20 14.08 -16.45 59.30
C PHE A 20 15.18 -15.62 59.96
N VAL A 21 15.58 -14.51 59.33
CA VAL A 21 16.72 -13.69 59.77
C VAL A 21 16.34 -12.67 60.84
N HIS A 22 15.08 -12.23 60.88
CA HIS A 22 14.62 -11.24 61.84
C HIS A 22 13.73 -11.83 62.92
N ASP A 23 14.05 -11.56 64.19
CA ASP A 23 13.15 -11.84 65.29
C ASP A 23 11.94 -10.90 65.21
N SER A 24 10.76 -11.48 64.94
CA SER A 24 9.49 -10.76 64.88
C SER A 24 9.20 -9.89 66.11
N GLN A 25 9.68 -10.28 67.30
CA GLN A 25 9.46 -9.49 68.53
C GLN A 25 10.28 -8.19 68.54
N SER A 26 11.48 -8.22 67.96
CA SER A 26 12.36 -7.04 67.86
C SER A 26 11.78 -5.95 66.93
N LEU A 27 10.87 -6.33 66.03
CA LEU A 27 10.28 -5.45 65.02
C LEU A 27 8.87 -4.95 65.40
N GLU A 28 8.37 -5.34 66.57
CA GLU A 28 7.05 -4.97 67.08
C GLU A 28 6.79 -3.46 67.19
N PRO A 29 7.77 -2.61 67.56
CA PRO A 29 7.58 -1.16 67.57
C PRO A 29 7.22 -0.56 66.21
N PHE A 30 7.52 -1.26 65.11
CA PHE A 30 7.30 -0.79 63.74
C PHE A 30 5.96 -1.26 63.13
N ARG A 31 5.05 -1.83 63.93
CA ARG A 31 3.76 -2.36 63.44
C ARG A 31 3.00 -1.39 62.53
N MET A 32 2.87 -0.14 62.95
CA MET A 32 2.18 0.90 62.18
C MET A 32 2.95 1.26 60.89
N SER A 33 4.27 1.25 60.93
CA SER A 33 5.12 1.48 59.77
C SER A 33 4.94 0.38 58.73
N PHE A 34 4.91 -0.89 59.13
CA PHE A 34 4.66 -2.01 58.20
C PHE A 34 3.30 -1.91 57.53
N LEU A 35 2.24 -1.62 58.29
CA LEU A 35 0.90 -1.42 57.75
C LEU A 35 0.88 -0.28 56.74
N THR A 36 1.51 0.85 57.09
CA THR A 36 1.63 2.02 56.24
C THR A 36 2.35 1.69 54.94
N VAL A 37 3.50 1.01 55.00
CA VAL A 37 4.28 0.62 53.82
C VAL A 37 3.47 -0.31 52.91
N ILE A 38 2.80 -1.33 53.46
CA ILE A 38 2.00 -2.28 52.67
C ILE A 38 0.87 -1.57 51.91
N PHE A 39 0.10 -0.71 52.59
CA PHE A 39 -0.96 0.05 51.93
C PHE A 39 -0.43 1.09 50.96
N THR A 40 0.71 1.71 51.28
CA THR A 40 1.38 2.68 50.40
C THR A 40 1.82 2.01 49.11
N VAL A 41 2.57 0.90 49.19
CA VAL A 41 3.00 0.12 48.02
C VAL A 41 1.79 -0.31 47.20
N THR A 42 0.74 -0.84 47.82
CA THR A 42 -0.47 -1.29 47.12
C THR A 42 -1.18 -0.16 46.40
N THR A 43 -1.44 0.94 47.11
CA THR A 43 -2.13 2.12 46.57
C THR A 43 -1.36 2.70 45.39
N PHE A 44 -0.04 2.89 45.52
CA PHE A 44 0.79 3.36 44.41
C PHE A 44 0.78 2.38 43.24
N SER A 45 0.91 1.08 43.51
CA SER A 45 0.93 0.05 42.45
C SER A 45 -0.35 0.06 41.63
N VAL A 46 -1.51 0.07 42.28
CA VAL A 46 -2.82 0.11 41.62
C VAL A 46 -3.00 1.44 40.88
N THR A 47 -2.68 2.56 41.52
CA THR A 47 -2.84 3.90 40.93
C THR A 47 -1.94 4.08 39.71
N PHE A 48 -0.67 3.70 39.78
CA PHE A 48 0.25 3.77 38.64
C PHE A 48 -0.13 2.81 37.53
N ALA A 49 -0.61 1.59 37.84
CA ALA A 49 -1.04 0.66 36.82
C ALA A 49 -2.28 1.17 36.06
N ILE A 50 -3.29 1.67 36.78
CA ILE A 50 -4.48 2.27 36.16
C ILE A 50 -4.10 3.53 35.39
N SER A 51 -3.23 4.39 35.95
CA SER A 51 -2.80 5.62 35.28
C SER A 51 -1.98 5.33 34.02
N GLY A 52 -1.06 4.38 34.07
CA GLY A 52 -0.28 3.94 32.92
C GLY A 52 -1.16 3.35 31.82
N PHE A 53 -2.13 2.51 32.20
CA PHE A 53 -3.13 2.01 31.25
C PHE A 53 -3.96 3.15 30.65
N ASN A 54 -4.39 4.11 31.47
CA ASN A 54 -5.21 5.23 31.04
C ASN A 54 -4.48 6.21 30.12
N ALA A 55 -3.18 6.39 30.33
CA ALA A 55 -2.33 7.27 29.54
C ALA A 55 -1.84 6.63 28.23
N ALA A 56 -1.93 5.31 28.09
CA ALA A 56 -1.47 4.63 26.89
C ALA A 56 -2.38 4.95 25.67
N ALA A 57 -1.77 5.34 24.56
CA ALA A 57 -2.48 5.63 23.31
C ALA A 57 -3.34 4.46 22.82
N TYR A 58 -2.88 3.23 23.05
CA TYR A 58 -3.54 1.99 22.64
C TYR A 58 -4.68 1.54 23.59
N ARG A 59 -5.01 2.32 24.63
CA ARG A 59 -6.15 2.01 25.50
C ARG A 59 -7.47 1.92 24.76
N GLN A 60 -7.64 2.62 23.64
CA GLN A 60 -8.89 2.66 22.88
C GLN A 60 -9.40 1.29 22.39
N PHE A 61 -8.54 0.26 22.37
CA PHE A 61 -8.96 -1.13 22.14
C PHE A 61 -9.81 -1.72 23.28
N HIS A 62 -9.88 -1.02 24.41
CA HIS A 62 -10.63 -1.41 25.59
C HIS A 62 -11.70 -0.37 25.90
N ARG A 63 -12.97 -0.79 25.90
CA ARG A 63 -14.08 0.06 26.33
C ARG A 63 -14.07 0.33 27.84
N THR A 64 -13.50 -0.60 28.61
CA THR A 64 -13.39 -0.56 30.08
C THR A 64 -11.96 -0.87 30.49
N LEU A 65 -11.66 -0.94 31.78
CA LEU A 65 -10.39 -1.53 32.23
C LEU A 65 -10.29 -2.97 31.72
N ALA A 66 -9.09 -3.37 31.29
CA ALA A 66 -8.84 -4.73 30.85
C ALA A 66 -9.15 -5.70 32.01
N PRO A 67 -9.90 -6.81 31.79
CA PRO A 67 -10.28 -7.72 32.87
C PRO A 67 -9.09 -8.29 33.64
N ARG A 68 -7.96 -8.53 32.97
CA ARG A 68 -6.71 -8.99 33.59
C ARG A 68 -6.11 -7.93 34.53
N LEU A 69 -6.17 -6.66 34.14
CA LEU A 69 -5.73 -5.55 34.96
C LEU A 69 -6.64 -5.39 36.18
N LEU A 70 -7.96 -5.39 35.97
CA LEU A 70 -8.94 -5.29 37.05
C LEU A 70 -8.77 -6.42 38.07
N PHE A 71 -8.64 -7.66 37.60
CA PHE A 71 -8.39 -8.81 38.45
C PHE A 71 -7.09 -8.64 39.27
N GLY A 72 -6.00 -8.23 38.62
CA GLY A 72 -4.73 -8.00 39.31
C GLY A 72 -4.80 -6.89 40.35
N CYS A 73 -5.52 -5.79 40.08
CA CYS A 73 -5.79 -4.74 41.06
C CYS A 73 -6.55 -5.27 42.28
N VAL A 74 -7.63 -6.04 42.06
CA VAL A 74 -8.42 -6.63 43.15
C VAL A 74 -7.57 -7.58 44.00
N VAL A 75 -6.78 -8.45 43.36
CA VAL A 75 -5.89 -9.40 44.06
C VAL A 75 -4.87 -8.65 44.92
N LEU A 76 -4.22 -7.60 44.39
CA LEU A 76 -3.28 -6.79 45.15
C LEU A 76 -3.92 -6.14 46.38
N VAL A 77 -5.11 -5.56 46.23
CA VAL A 77 -5.85 -4.94 47.33
C VAL A 77 -6.20 -5.98 48.39
N VAL A 78 -6.78 -7.12 48.00
CA VAL A 78 -7.11 -8.21 48.92
C VAL A 78 -5.86 -8.70 49.65
N PHE A 79 -4.74 -8.86 48.94
CA PHE A 79 -3.47 -9.30 49.53
C PHE A 79 -2.92 -8.31 50.56
N ALA A 80 -3.08 -7.00 50.32
CA ALA A 80 -2.69 -5.94 51.27
C ALA A 80 -3.54 -5.90 52.54
N PHE A 81 -4.77 -6.42 52.50
CA PHE A 81 -5.65 -6.52 53.67
C PHE A 81 -5.38 -7.76 54.55
N VAL A 82 -4.61 -8.74 54.07
CA VAL A 82 -4.29 -9.96 54.84
C VAL A 82 -3.60 -9.66 56.18
N PRO A 83 -2.55 -8.80 56.27
CA PRO A 83 -1.96 -8.42 57.55
C PRO A 83 -2.96 -7.78 58.50
N LEU A 84 -3.89 -6.97 58.00
CA LEU A 84 -4.92 -6.34 58.83
C LEU A 84 -5.86 -7.39 59.43
N GLY A 85 -6.29 -8.38 58.62
CA GLY A 85 -7.07 -9.52 59.11
C GLY A 85 -6.33 -10.32 60.18
N VAL A 86 -5.02 -10.55 60.00
CA VAL A 86 -4.17 -11.21 61.00
C VAL A 86 -4.00 -10.35 62.25
N LEU A 87 -3.87 -9.03 62.11
CA LEU A 87 -3.77 -8.11 63.26
C LEU A 87 -4.99 -8.23 64.17
N VAL A 88 -6.19 -8.37 63.59
CA VAL A 88 -7.45 -8.52 64.35
C VAL A 88 -7.59 -9.92 64.93
N ALA A 89 -7.33 -10.97 64.14
CA ALA A 89 -7.59 -12.35 64.55
C ALA A 89 -6.49 -12.94 65.45
N LYS A 90 -5.22 -12.65 65.15
CA LYS A 90 -4.04 -13.18 65.85
C LYS A 90 -2.87 -12.18 65.82
N PRO A 91 -2.89 -11.14 66.68
CA PRO A 91 -1.91 -10.05 66.66
C PRO A 91 -0.44 -10.50 66.72
N ALA A 92 -0.16 -11.62 67.39
CA ALA A 92 1.19 -12.17 67.54
C ALA A 92 1.88 -12.54 66.21
N TYR A 93 1.11 -12.80 65.15
CA TYR A 93 1.64 -13.16 63.82
C TYR A 93 1.66 -11.98 62.83
N PHE A 94 1.29 -10.78 63.27
CA PHE A 94 1.15 -9.63 62.38
C PHE A 94 2.46 -9.26 61.69
N VAL A 95 3.54 -9.08 62.45
CA VAL A 95 4.85 -8.67 61.91
C VAL A 95 5.40 -9.73 60.97
N THR A 96 5.32 -11.01 61.34
CA THR A 96 5.69 -12.14 60.48
C THR A 96 4.90 -12.14 59.18
N THR A 97 3.59 -11.88 59.24
CA THR A 97 2.74 -11.78 58.04
C THR A 97 3.14 -10.60 57.16
N CYS A 98 3.49 -9.45 57.75
CA CYS A 98 3.98 -8.29 57.00
C CYS A 98 5.30 -8.58 56.28
N LEU A 99 6.25 -9.24 56.95
CA LEU A 99 7.53 -9.64 56.36
C LEU A 99 7.36 -10.66 55.22
N LEU A 100 6.35 -11.53 55.30
CA LEU A 100 6.02 -12.46 54.22
C LEU A 100 5.37 -11.78 53.01
N ILE A 101 4.51 -10.80 53.27
CA ILE A 101 3.70 -10.18 52.22
C ILE A 101 4.47 -9.09 51.49
N LEU A 102 5.32 -8.33 52.18
CA LEU A 102 5.95 -7.15 51.61
C LEU A 102 6.78 -7.43 50.34
N PRO A 103 7.69 -8.43 50.30
CA PRO A 103 8.46 -8.73 49.07
C PRO A 103 7.56 -9.26 47.95
N SER A 104 6.58 -10.11 48.30
CA SER A 104 5.60 -10.66 47.35
C SER A 104 4.72 -9.57 46.74
N LEU A 105 4.36 -8.55 47.52
CA LEU A 105 3.58 -7.40 47.09
C LEU A 105 4.38 -6.49 46.14
N MET A 106 5.64 -6.21 46.45
CA MET A 106 6.52 -5.43 45.57
C MET A 106 6.72 -6.13 44.21
N LEU A 107 6.89 -7.45 44.20
CA LEU A 107 6.98 -8.21 42.96
C LEU A 107 5.65 -8.18 42.19
N SER A 108 4.52 -8.32 42.89
CA SER A 108 3.19 -8.27 42.29
C SER A 108 2.88 -6.90 41.69
N SER A 109 3.46 -5.82 42.22
CA SER A 109 3.44 -4.48 41.62
C SER A 109 4.14 -4.46 40.24
N ALA A 110 5.35 -5.03 40.16
CA ALA A 110 6.07 -5.12 38.89
C ALA A 110 5.32 -5.98 37.86
N LEU A 111 4.69 -7.08 38.32
CA LEU A 111 3.81 -7.89 37.47
C LEU A 111 2.63 -7.11 36.91
N MET A 112 2.04 -6.21 37.71
CA MET A 112 0.94 -5.37 37.25
C MET A 112 1.37 -4.39 36.17
N GLN A 113 2.57 -3.82 36.26
CA GLN A 113 3.11 -2.97 35.21
C GLN A 113 3.33 -3.75 33.90
N GLU A 114 3.77 -5.00 33.99
CA GLU A 114 3.84 -5.85 32.80
C GLU A 114 2.45 -6.16 32.23
N VAL A 115 1.43 -6.41 33.08
CA VAL A 115 0.07 -6.62 32.59
C VAL A 115 -0.42 -5.39 31.84
N VAL A 116 -0.20 -4.18 32.38
CA VAL A 116 -0.50 -2.93 31.68
C VAL A 116 0.21 -2.93 30.32
N ARG A 117 1.53 -3.16 30.31
CA ARG A 117 2.33 -3.19 29.08
C ARG A 117 1.76 -4.17 28.06
N GLN A 118 1.43 -5.41 28.45
CA GLN A 118 0.85 -6.40 27.53
C GLN A 118 -0.53 -6.02 27.00
N GLU A 119 -1.33 -5.30 27.80
CA GLU A 119 -2.67 -4.87 27.38
C GLU A 119 -2.66 -3.62 26.50
N THR A 120 -1.55 -2.88 26.47
CA THR A 120 -1.39 -1.64 25.70
C THR A 120 -0.25 -1.69 24.68
N ASP A 121 0.49 -2.79 24.59
CA ASP A 121 1.57 -2.97 23.63
C ASP A 121 0.99 -3.23 22.23
N PRO A 122 1.35 -2.43 21.22
CA PRO A 122 0.78 -2.52 19.88
C PRO A 122 1.00 -3.89 19.22
N LEU A 123 2.17 -4.50 19.42
CA LEU A 123 2.49 -5.81 18.83
C LEU A 123 1.68 -6.94 19.48
N THR A 124 1.54 -6.90 20.80
CA THR A 124 0.70 -7.83 21.54
C THR A 124 -0.77 -7.69 21.14
N LEU A 125 -1.25 -6.46 20.94
CA LEU A 125 -2.60 -6.19 20.44
C LEU A 125 -2.79 -6.66 19.00
N LEU A 126 -1.81 -6.46 18.13
CA LEU A 126 -1.81 -6.95 16.75
C LEU A 126 -1.98 -8.47 16.69
N ASP A 127 -1.20 -9.21 17.48
CA ASP A 127 -1.27 -10.67 17.48
C ASP A 127 -2.55 -11.19 18.14
N ARG A 128 -3.08 -10.50 19.15
CA ARG A 128 -4.32 -10.93 19.83
C ARG A 128 -5.58 -10.61 19.02
N THR A 129 -5.69 -9.40 18.49
CA THR A 129 -6.93 -8.88 17.88
C THR A 129 -6.95 -9.04 16.35
N CYS A 130 -5.78 -9.10 15.73
CA CYS A 130 -5.61 -9.13 14.28
C CYS A 130 -4.82 -10.36 13.83
N SER A 131 -4.95 -11.49 14.55
CA SER A 131 -4.33 -12.76 14.14
C SER A 131 -4.84 -13.19 12.77
N LEU A 132 -3.97 -13.76 11.93
CA LEU A 132 -4.37 -14.25 10.60
C LEU A 132 -5.51 -15.26 10.67
N LYS A 133 -5.57 -16.08 11.73
CA LYS A 133 -6.67 -17.01 11.97
C LYS A 133 -8.01 -16.28 12.19
N SER A 134 -7.98 -15.23 13.01
CA SER A 134 -9.17 -14.39 13.27
C SER A 134 -9.61 -13.66 12.02
N ILE A 135 -8.66 -13.12 11.24
CA ILE A 135 -8.96 -12.39 10.00
C ILE A 135 -9.51 -13.35 8.94
N HIS A 136 -8.92 -14.51 8.74
CA HIS A 136 -9.44 -15.51 7.81
C HIS A 136 -10.87 -15.95 8.17
N ALA A 137 -11.13 -16.22 9.46
CA ALA A 137 -12.48 -16.55 9.94
C ALA A 137 -13.47 -15.40 9.69
N HIS A 138 -13.02 -14.16 9.92
CA HIS A 138 -13.82 -12.97 9.65
C HIS A 138 -14.12 -12.79 8.15
N LEU A 139 -13.12 -12.91 7.26
CA LEU A 139 -13.31 -12.81 5.82
C LEU A 139 -14.28 -13.88 5.29
N ALA A 140 -14.24 -15.09 5.85
CA ALA A 140 -15.22 -16.13 5.51
C ALA A 140 -16.65 -15.74 5.92
N VAL A 141 -16.84 -15.10 7.08
CA VAL A 141 -18.14 -14.55 7.50
C VAL A 141 -18.56 -13.40 6.59
N CYS A 142 -17.65 -12.48 6.26
CA CYS A 142 -17.90 -11.39 5.32
C CYS A 142 -18.35 -11.92 3.96
N ALA A 143 -17.71 -12.97 3.45
CA ALA A 143 -18.06 -13.55 2.16
C ALA A 143 -19.54 -13.99 2.10
N VAL A 144 -20.05 -14.59 3.18
CA VAL A 144 -21.47 -14.97 3.27
C VAL A 144 -22.38 -13.74 3.31
N GLN A 145 -21.98 -12.69 4.02
CA GLN A 145 -22.77 -11.46 4.12
C GLN A 145 -22.79 -10.66 2.81
N VAL A 146 -21.65 -10.53 2.14
CA VAL A 146 -21.53 -9.90 0.82
C VAL A 146 -22.43 -10.63 -0.17
N LYS A 147 -22.35 -11.97 -0.21
CA LYS A 147 -23.23 -12.79 -1.06
C LYS A 147 -24.69 -12.48 -0.81
N ARG A 148 -25.11 -12.44 0.47
CA ARG A 148 -26.49 -12.11 0.84
C ARG A 148 -26.89 -10.71 0.37
N ARG A 149 -26.00 -9.72 0.47
CA ARG A 149 -26.28 -8.34 0.01
C ARG A 149 -26.37 -8.21 -1.50
N ILE A 150 -25.54 -8.94 -2.24
CA ILE A 150 -25.64 -9.04 -3.71
C ILE A 150 -27.01 -9.60 -4.07
N GLU A 151 -27.42 -10.70 -3.44
CA GLU A 151 -28.74 -11.33 -3.66
C GLU A 151 -29.91 -10.42 -3.29
N GLU A 152 -29.84 -9.75 -2.14
CA GLU A 152 -30.84 -8.76 -1.71
C GLU A 152 -30.94 -7.60 -2.70
N THR A 153 -29.82 -7.07 -3.19
CA THR A 153 -29.81 -5.95 -4.14
C THR A 153 -30.36 -6.37 -5.50
N GLU A 154 -29.97 -7.54 -6.00
CA GLU A 154 -30.47 -8.08 -7.27
C GLU A 154 -31.99 -8.31 -7.21
N ALA A 155 -32.51 -8.76 -6.07
CA ALA A 155 -33.95 -8.96 -5.85
C ALA A 155 -34.77 -7.66 -5.84
N LEU A 156 -34.14 -6.49 -5.65
CA LEU A 156 -34.83 -5.19 -5.70
C LEU A 156 -35.14 -4.73 -7.14
N GLU A 157 -34.57 -5.37 -8.16
CA GLU A 157 -34.77 -5.04 -9.59
C GLU A 157 -34.68 -3.53 -9.90
N LEU A 158 -33.76 -2.82 -9.23
CA LEU A 158 -33.67 -1.35 -9.27
C LEU A 158 -33.49 -0.76 -10.68
N SER A 159 -32.99 -1.57 -11.62
CA SER A 159 -32.81 -1.20 -13.02
C SER A 159 -32.74 -2.43 -13.91
N LYS A 160 -33.22 -2.29 -15.15
CA LYS A 160 -33.08 -3.34 -16.16
C LYS A 160 -31.59 -3.51 -16.51
N PRO A 161 -31.11 -4.73 -16.80
CA PRO A 161 -29.71 -4.99 -17.11
C PRO A 161 -29.13 -4.12 -18.25
N GLY A 162 -29.96 -3.70 -19.22
CA GLY A 162 -29.54 -2.85 -20.34
C GLY A 162 -29.55 -1.34 -20.06
N ASP A 163 -30.17 -0.91 -18.96
CA ASP A 163 -30.31 0.51 -18.61
C ASP A 163 -29.23 0.96 -17.60
N ARG A 164 -28.40 0.03 -17.13
CA ARG A 164 -27.32 0.32 -16.18
C ARG A 164 -26.16 1.00 -16.89
N PRO A 165 -25.70 2.16 -16.40
CA PRO A 165 -24.43 2.73 -16.83
C PRO A 165 -23.30 1.72 -16.71
N THR A 166 -22.31 1.80 -17.61
CA THR A 166 -21.17 0.88 -17.65
C THR A 166 -20.36 0.83 -16.37
N HIS A 167 -20.40 1.89 -15.57
CA HIS A 167 -19.70 2.00 -14.29
C HIS A 167 -20.51 1.52 -13.09
N GLU A 168 -21.75 1.08 -13.29
CA GLU A 168 -22.67 0.62 -12.25
C GLU A 168 -23.04 -0.87 -12.39
N PHE A 169 -22.44 -1.58 -13.35
CA PHE A 169 -22.80 -2.98 -13.66
C PHE A 169 -22.64 -3.94 -12.48
N ASP A 170 -21.72 -3.63 -11.56
CA ASP A 170 -21.40 -4.45 -10.39
C ASP A 170 -21.76 -3.77 -9.06
N TRP A 171 -22.46 -2.63 -9.08
CA TRP A 171 -22.84 -1.94 -7.85
C TRP A 171 -23.84 -2.73 -7.02
N HIS A 172 -23.66 -2.72 -5.70
CA HIS A 172 -24.66 -3.21 -4.75
C HIS A 172 -24.69 -2.44 -3.43
N LEU A 173 -25.70 -2.71 -2.61
CA LEU A 173 -25.82 -2.09 -1.29
C LEU A 173 -24.60 -2.44 -0.41
N PRO A 174 -24.10 -1.48 0.40
CA PRO A 174 -22.90 -1.69 1.21
C PRO A 174 -23.13 -2.75 2.28
N ILE A 175 -22.03 -3.42 2.65
CA ILE A 175 -22.02 -4.43 3.71
C ILE A 175 -22.17 -3.71 5.06
N PRO A 176 -23.10 -4.13 5.93
CA PRO A 176 -23.27 -3.52 7.23
C PRO A 176 -22.01 -3.75 8.09
N ASN A 177 -21.65 -2.74 8.89
CA ASN A 177 -20.51 -2.85 9.79
C ASN A 177 -20.67 -4.05 10.74
N ILE A 178 -19.66 -4.92 10.75
CA ILE A 178 -19.60 -6.06 11.66
C ILE A 178 -19.02 -5.58 12.99
N ARG A 179 -19.63 -6.00 14.09
CA ARG A 179 -19.12 -5.71 15.44
C ARG A 179 -17.83 -6.50 15.68
N ASP A 180 -16.84 -5.85 16.29
CA ASP A 180 -15.53 -6.43 16.63
C ASP A 180 -14.74 -6.90 15.39
N ASP A 181 -14.77 -6.09 14.34
CA ASP A 181 -14.08 -6.33 13.07
C ASP A 181 -12.54 -6.26 13.23
N PRO A 182 -11.81 -7.36 12.96
CA PRO A 182 -10.35 -7.39 13.05
C PRO A 182 -9.66 -6.54 11.98
N LEU A 183 -10.30 -6.25 10.83
CA LEU A 183 -9.79 -5.30 9.84
C LEU A 183 -9.89 -3.87 10.35
N VAL A 184 -10.99 -3.52 11.04
CA VAL A 184 -11.12 -2.21 11.70
C VAL A 184 -10.06 -2.05 12.79
N ASN A 185 -9.86 -3.09 13.60
CA ASN A 185 -8.80 -3.10 14.62
C ASN A 185 -7.41 -2.93 13.99
N LEU A 186 -7.15 -3.59 12.87
CA LEU A 186 -5.88 -3.46 12.14
C LEU A 186 -5.68 -2.04 11.58
N SER A 187 -6.70 -1.40 10.98
CA SER A 187 -6.60 0.04 10.63
C SER A 187 -6.35 0.90 11.85
N THR A 188 -7.07 0.64 12.95
CA THR A 188 -6.98 1.46 14.16
C THR A 188 -5.57 1.38 14.76
N LEU A 189 -4.95 0.19 14.75
CA LEU A 189 -3.54 0.03 15.14
C LEU A 189 -2.62 0.82 14.23
N GLY A 190 -2.80 0.72 12.91
CA GLY A 190 -1.99 1.47 11.94
C GLY A 190 -2.11 2.99 12.09
N LEU A 191 -3.32 3.49 12.33
CA LEU A 191 -3.54 4.92 12.56
C LEU A 191 -2.89 5.40 13.86
N LEU A 192 -2.94 4.61 14.93
CA LEU A 192 -2.27 4.94 16.19
C LEU A 192 -0.75 4.92 16.06
N THR A 193 -0.17 3.92 15.40
CA THR A 193 1.28 3.85 15.23
C THR A 193 1.79 5.04 14.42
N ILE A 194 1.02 5.53 13.44
CA ILE A 194 1.29 6.80 12.75
C ILE A 194 1.22 7.99 13.71
N GLN A 195 0.12 8.13 14.47
CA GLN A 195 -0.06 9.23 15.42
C GLN A 195 1.03 9.29 16.50
N GLN A 196 1.56 8.13 16.90
CA GLN A 196 2.63 8.03 17.89
C GLN A 196 4.04 8.08 17.28
N GLY A 197 4.19 8.08 15.95
CA GLY A 197 5.49 8.01 15.29
C GLY A 197 6.23 6.69 15.55
N ASP A 198 5.52 5.61 15.90
CA ASP A 198 6.12 4.32 16.25
C ASP A 198 6.45 3.50 14.99
N LEU A 199 7.65 3.75 14.45
CA LEU A 199 8.15 3.07 13.26
C LEU A 199 8.18 1.55 13.42
N HIS A 200 8.62 1.04 14.57
CA HIS A 200 8.82 -0.41 14.75
C HIS A 200 7.48 -1.16 14.70
N SER A 201 6.48 -0.65 15.41
CA SER A 201 5.14 -1.24 15.39
C SER A 201 4.45 -1.03 14.05
N PHE A 202 4.68 0.12 13.39
CA PHE A 202 4.11 0.40 12.08
C PHE A 202 4.59 -0.59 11.00
N VAL A 203 5.88 -0.94 10.97
CA VAL A 203 6.41 -1.99 10.06
C VAL A 203 5.62 -3.28 10.21
N ARG A 204 5.47 -3.78 11.44
CA ARG A 204 4.77 -5.05 11.71
C ARG A 204 3.29 -5.00 11.35
N VAL A 205 2.65 -3.83 11.52
CA VAL A 205 1.27 -3.61 11.09
C VAL A 205 1.16 -3.67 9.56
N MET A 206 2.07 -3.02 8.82
CA MET A 206 2.12 -3.06 7.36
C MET A 206 2.37 -4.47 6.82
N GLU A 207 3.30 -5.22 7.41
CA GLU A 207 3.52 -6.63 7.07
C GLU A 207 2.25 -7.45 7.29
N ARG A 208 1.57 -7.28 8.43
CA ARG A 208 0.29 -7.97 8.70
C ARG A 208 -0.78 -7.61 7.68
N PHE A 209 -0.84 -6.37 7.18
CA PHE A 209 -1.75 -6.02 6.08
C PHE A 209 -1.49 -6.83 4.82
N LEU A 210 -0.22 -6.98 4.44
CA LEU A 210 0.16 -7.71 3.23
C LEU A 210 -0.08 -9.22 3.39
N GLU A 211 0.14 -9.77 4.59
CA GLU A 211 -0.27 -11.13 4.94
C GLU A 211 -1.79 -11.33 4.81
N VAL A 212 -2.59 -10.31 5.14
CA VAL A 212 -4.06 -10.33 4.99
C VAL A 212 -4.46 -10.29 3.52
N VAL A 213 -3.78 -9.50 2.69
CA VAL A 213 -3.98 -9.49 1.24
C VAL A 213 -3.72 -10.88 0.65
N ASP A 214 -2.66 -11.56 1.08
CA ASP A 214 -2.38 -12.94 0.64
C ASP A 214 -3.37 -13.97 1.22
N CYS A 215 -3.92 -13.70 2.40
CA CYS A 215 -4.93 -14.54 3.01
C CYS A 215 -6.26 -14.50 2.24
N LEU A 216 -6.60 -13.34 1.66
CA LEU A 216 -7.82 -13.14 0.89
C LEU A 216 -7.95 -14.11 -0.28
N GLU A 217 -6.87 -14.37 -1.01
CA GLU A 217 -6.87 -15.31 -2.14
C GLU A 217 -7.10 -16.77 -1.72
N LYS A 218 -6.89 -17.09 -0.44
CA LYS A 218 -7.08 -18.43 0.14
C LYS A 218 -8.49 -18.63 0.70
N VAL A 219 -9.29 -17.57 0.81
CA VAL A 219 -10.66 -17.67 1.34
C VAL A 219 -11.49 -18.53 0.41
N THR A 220 -12.06 -19.61 0.94
CA THR A 220 -12.92 -20.51 0.18
C THR A 220 -14.25 -19.81 -0.10
N ILE A 221 -14.53 -19.59 -1.37
CA ILE A 221 -15.78 -18.99 -1.83
C ILE A 221 -16.68 -20.11 -2.37
N PRO A 222 -17.97 -20.15 -2.00
CA PRO A 222 -18.90 -21.15 -2.52
C PRO A 222 -18.88 -21.24 -4.06
N PRO A 223 -19.02 -22.44 -4.64
CA PRO A 223 -19.04 -22.64 -6.08
C PRO A 223 -20.35 -22.13 -6.69
N ASP A 224 -20.40 -20.83 -6.97
CA ASP A 224 -21.42 -20.19 -7.81
C ASP A 224 -20.68 -19.36 -8.87
N GLU A 225 -20.37 -19.99 -10.00
CA GLU A 225 -19.36 -19.53 -10.98
C GLU A 225 -19.56 -18.09 -11.45
N ARG A 226 -20.81 -17.60 -11.57
CA ARG A 226 -21.08 -16.23 -12.04
C ARG A 226 -20.83 -15.14 -11.00
N ARG A 227 -20.94 -15.45 -9.70
CA ARG A 227 -20.86 -14.46 -8.62
C ARG A 227 -19.52 -14.46 -7.87
N GLN A 228 -18.67 -15.45 -8.10
CA GLN A 228 -17.36 -15.55 -7.45
C GLN A 228 -16.46 -14.35 -7.71
N TYR A 229 -16.41 -13.86 -8.95
CA TYR A 229 -15.62 -12.69 -9.31
C TYR A 229 -16.03 -11.44 -8.51
N ARG A 230 -17.34 -11.15 -8.48
CA ARG A 230 -17.92 -10.02 -7.74
C ARG A 230 -17.62 -10.12 -6.26
N LEU A 231 -17.87 -11.29 -5.68
CA LEU A 231 -17.61 -11.54 -4.27
C LEU A 231 -16.14 -11.33 -3.89
N ARG A 232 -15.19 -11.80 -4.73
CA ARG A 232 -13.76 -11.54 -4.51
C ARG A 232 -13.42 -10.06 -4.62
N GLN A 233 -14.00 -9.36 -5.59
CA GLN A 233 -13.76 -7.93 -5.77
C GLN A 233 -14.19 -7.13 -4.53
N GLU A 234 -15.37 -7.41 -3.99
CA GLU A 234 -15.88 -6.74 -2.79
C GLU A 234 -15.04 -7.01 -1.55
N LEU A 235 -14.62 -8.26 -1.35
CA LEU A 235 -13.71 -8.59 -0.25
C LEU A 235 -12.34 -7.91 -0.43
N ARG A 236 -11.86 -7.74 -1.68
CA ARG A 236 -10.66 -6.94 -1.97
C ARG A 236 -10.88 -5.48 -1.61
N GLU A 237 -11.99 -4.87 -2.01
CA GLU A 237 -12.31 -3.48 -1.68
C GLU A 237 -12.37 -3.23 -0.17
N LEU A 238 -12.92 -4.18 0.60
CA LEU A 238 -12.90 -4.13 2.06
C LEU A 238 -11.47 -4.12 2.62
N VAL A 239 -10.61 -5.04 2.17
CA VAL A 239 -9.22 -5.16 2.65
C VAL A 239 -8.37 -3.97 2.19
N TYR A 240 -8.43 -3.62 0.91
CA TYR A 240 -7.68 -2.51 0.32
C TYR A 240 -8.11 -1.17 0.90
N GLY A 241 -9.41 -0.97 1.13
CA GLY A 241 -9.93 0.25 1.78
C GLY A 241 -9.35 0.49 3.18
N VAL A 242 -8.93 -0.57 3.88
CA VAL A 242 -8.29 -0.42 5.20
C VAL A 242 -6.89 0.18 5.07
N VAL A 243 -6.11 -0.25 4.08
CA VAL A 243 -4.77 0.25 3.78
C VAL A 243 -4.82 1.63 3.12
N GLU A 244 -5.82 1.90 2.28
CA GLU A 244 -6.05 3.23 1.72
C GLU A 244 -6.30 4.27 2.82
N ARG A 245 -7.05 3.93 3.87
CA ARG A 245 -7.23 4.82 5.04
C ARG A 245 -5.91 5.16 5.72
N ILE A 246 -4.99 4.19 5.82
CA ILE A 246 -3.65 4.40 6.39
C ILE A 246 -2.81 5.26 5.45
N THR A 247 -2.87 5.00 4.15
CA THR A 247 -2.20 5.81 3.12
C THR A 247 -2.65 7.26 3.20
N LEU A 248 -3.95 7.51 3.29
CA LEU A 248 -4.50 8.85 3.49
C LEU A 248 -4.04 9.49 4.81
N ALA A 249 -3.90 8.71 5.88
CA ALA A 249 -3.41 9.22 7.16
C ALA A 249 -1.93 9.63 7.10
N LEU A 250 -1.10 8.85 6.39
CA LEU A 250 0.29 9.22 6.11
C LEU A 250 0.36 10.53 5.32
N GLN A 251 -0.47 10.69 4.29
CA GLN A 251 -0.45 11.89 3.44
C GLN A 251 -0.88 13.19 4.14
N LYS A 252 -1.55 13.11 5.30
CA LYS A 252 -2.06 14.30 6.01
C LYS A 252 -0.96 15.12 6.69
N ASP A 253 0.16 14.52 7.04
CA ASP A 253 1.21 15.18 7.81
C ASP A 253 2.58 14.98 7.16
N ARG A 254 3.25 16.10 6.87
CA ARG A 254 4.63 16.13 6.32
C ARG A 254 5.65 15.52 7.28
N GLY A 255 5.35 15.43 8.57
CA GLY A 255 6.18 14.74 9.57
C GLY A 255 6.25 13.22 9.39
N THR A 256 5.45 12.63 8.51
CA THR A 256 5.33 11.17 8.36
C THR A 256 6.29 10.56 7.33
N ILE A 257 7.24 11.32 6.76
CA ILE A 257 8.15 10.83 5.70
C ILE A 257 8.84 9.51 6.08
N ALA A 258 9.30 9.36 7.33
CA ALA A 258 9.93 8.12 7.79
C ALA A 258 8.98 6.91 7.76
N LEU A 259 7.70 7.12 8.14
CA LEU A 259 6.66 6.09 8.07
C LEU A 259 6.27 5.80 6.62
N CYS A 260 6.19 6.83 5.77
CA CYS A 260 5.94 6.66 4.34
C CYS A 260 7.04 5.83 3.67
N ARG A 261 8.31 6.09 3.98
CA ARG A 261 9.45 5.29 3.49
C ARG A 261 9.28 3.83 3.88
N VAL A 262 9.01 3.56 5.16
CA VAL A 262 8.75 2.19 5.65
C VAL A 262 7.63 1.54 4.83
N ALA A 263 6.49 2.22 4.64
CA ALA A 263 5.38 1.67 3.88
C ALA A 263 5.77 1.38 2.42
N ILE A 264 6.51 2.28 1.76
CA ILE A 264 6.98 2.11 0.38
C ILE A 264 7.93 0.91 0.28
N ASP A 265 8.88 0.79 1.22
CA ASP A 265 9.84 -0.32 1.24
C ASP A 265 9.12 -1.66 1.45
N THR A 266 8.21 -1.75 2.42
CA THR A 266 7.43 -2.98 2.67
C THR A 266 6.53 -3.35 1.48
N LEU A 267 5.89 -2.37 0.83
CA LEU A 267 5.11 -2.59 -0.41
C LEU A 267 6.00 -3.05 -1.57
N GLY A 268 7.18 -2.46 -1.71
CA GLY A 268 8.16 -2.83 -2.73
C GLY A 268 8.69 -4.25 -2.55
N GLU A 269 9.07 -4.61 -1.33
CA GLU A 269 9.50 -5.97 -0.97
C GLU A 269 8.39 -7.00 -1.26
N TYR A 270 7.15 -6.68 -0.93
CA TYR A 270 5.99 -7.52 -1.24
C TYR A 270 5.81 -7.71 -2.75
N ALA A 271 5.84 -6.63 -3.54
CA ALA A 271 5.71 -6.70 -4.98
C ALA A 271 6.85 -7.52 -5.62
N VAL A 272 8.09 -7.36 -5.13
CA VAL A 272 9.25 -8.13 -5.57
C VAL A 272 9.13 -9.60 -5.17
N ALA A 273 8.59 -9.93 -3.99
CA ALA A 273 8.40 -11.32 -3.57
C ALA A 273 7.45 -12.09 -4.49
N LYS A 274 6.45 -11.43 -5.09
CA LYS A 274 5.52 -12.03 -6.07
C LYS A 274 6.21 -12.50 -7.35
N VAL A 275 7.35 -11.91 -7.70
CA VAL A 275 8.16 -12.32 -8.85
C VAL A 275 8.65 -13.76 -8.73
N ALA A 276 8.94 -14.24 -7.52
CA ALA A 276 9.43 -15.60 -7.30
C ALA A 276 8.44 -16.66 -7.80
N ASN A 277 7.15 -16.35 -7.78
CA ASN A 277 6.06 -17.21 -8.25
C ASN A 277 5.54 -16.80 -9.65
N ARG A 278 6.20 -15.86 -10.33
CA ARG A 278 5.74 -15.24 -11.59
C ARG A 278 4.39 -14.52 -11.49
N GLU A 279 4.08 -13.98 -10.31
CA GLU A 279 2.81 -13.29 -10.00
C GLU A 279 2.93 -11.76 -10.11
N GLN A 280 3.96 -11.22 -10.77
CA GLN A 280 4.17 -9.77 -10.87
C GLN A 280 3.07 -9.00 -11.62
N THR A 281 2.20 -9.70 -12.37
CA THR A 281 1.04 -9.11 -13.04
C THR A 281 -0.26 -9.28 -12.25
N SER A 282 -0.19 -9.73 -10.99
CA SER A 282 -1.37 -9.91 -10.16
C SER A 282 -1.96 -8.55 -9.73
N LYS A 283 -3.27 -8.52 -9.44
CA LYS A 283 -3.99 -7.29 -9.05
C LYS A 283 -3.38 -6.64 -7.79
N GLU A 284 -2.89 -7.47 -6.88
CA GLU A 284 -2.26 -7.08 -5.62
C GLU A 284 -0.95 -6.30 -5.88
N VAL A 285 -0.18 -6.67 -6.91
CA VAL A 285 1.04 -5.95 -7.30
C VAL A 285 0.71 -4.59 -7.89
N PHE A 286 -0.30 -4.50 -8.76
CA PHE A 286 -0.73 -3.20 -9.29
C PHE A 286 -1.22 -2.26 -8.19
N TRP A 287 -2.02 -2.79 -7.26
CA TRP A 287 -2.48 -2.05 -6.08
C TRP A 287 -1.30 -1.56 -5.23
N ALA A 288 -0.33 -2.43 -4.93
CA ALA A 288 0.86 -2.06 -4.17
C ALA A 288 1.66 -0.94 -4.85
N LEU A 289 1.90 -1.04 -6.16
CA LEU A 289 2.59 0.01 -6.93
C LEU A 289 1.81 1.32 -6.98
N ALA A 290 0.48 1.27 -7.03
CA ALA A 290 -0.37 2.47 -6.99
C ALA A 290 -0.24 3.19 -5.64
N LEU A 291 -0.20 2.45 -4.53
CA LEU A 291 0.04 3.00 -3.20
C LEU A 291 1.47 3.55 -3.07
N MET A 292 2.48 2.82 -3.55
CA MET A 292 3.86 3.31 -3.58
C MET A 292 3.98 4.63 -4.35
N LYS A 293 3.34 4.74 -5.53
CA LYS A 293 3.31 5.99 -6.30
C LYS A 293 2.66 7.11 -5.51
N THR A 294 1.55 6.83 -4.84
CA THR A 294 0.79 7.81 -4.05
C THR A 294 1.61 8.34 -2.88
N LEU A 295 2.24 7.45 -2.10
CA LEU A 295 3.12 7.80 -0.98
C LEU A 295 4.41 8.47 -1.46
N GLY A 296 5.03 7.98 -2.54
CA GLY A 296 6.23 8.56 -3.12
C GLY A 296 5.99 9.98 -3.63
N THR A 297 4.83 10.24 -4.23
CA THR A 297 4.38 11.59 -4.61
C THR A 297 4.31 12.50 -3.39
N HIS A 298 3.68 12.04 -2.30
CA HIS A 298 3.58 12.80 -1.06
C HIS A 298 4.96 13.09 -0.40
N CYS A 299 5.85 12.08 -0.35
CA CYS A 299 7.23 12.26 0.12
C CYS A 299 7.96 13.33 -0.71
N TYR A 300 7.79 13.28 -2.03
CA TYR A 300 8.39 14.26 -2.95
C TYR A 300 7.89 15.68 -2.67
N GLU A 301 6.58 15.87 -2.48
CA GLU A 301 6.00 17.18 -2.10
C GLU A 301 6.47 17.68 -0.72
N SER A 302 6.90 16.75 0.13
CA SER A 302 7.45 17.04 1.46
C SER A 302 8.98 17.22 1.45
N GLY A 303 9.61 17.21 0.27
CA GLY A 303 11.04 17.45 0.08
C GLY A 303 11.93 16.20 0.03
N ALA A 304 11.35 15.01 0.07
CA ALA A 304 12.07 13.74 0.02
C ALA A 304 11.90 13.06 -1.36
N SER A 305 12.94 13.12 -2.19
CA SER A 305 12.88 12.68 -3.60
C SER A 305 13.32 11.23 -3.83
N VAL A 306 13.85 10.54 -2.82
CA VAL A 306 14.36 9.16 -2.97
C VAL A 306 13.20 8.17 -3.12
N GLU A 307 12.12 8.40 -2.38
CA GLU A 307 10.97 7.51 -2.24
C GLU A 307 10.18 7.37 -3.55
N ILE A 308 10.01 8.47 -4.29
CA ILE A 308 9.38 8.43 -5.62
C ILE A 308 10.26 7.67 -6.62
N ARG A 309 11.59 7.75 -6.49
CA ARG A 309 12.54 7.00 -7.32
C ARG A 309 12.47 5.50 -7.04
N SER A 310 12.28 5.07 -5.78
CA SER A 310 12.07 3.65 -5.45
C SER A 310 10.88 3.05 -6.20
N THR A 311 9.78 3.80 -6.32
CA THR A 311 8.60 3.36 -7.08
C THR A 311 8.93 3.10 -8.56
N LEU A 312 9.70 3.99 -9.19
CA LEU A 312 10.17 3.83 -10.57
C LEU A 312 11.03 2.58 -10.74
N ILE A 313 11.97 2.37 -9.81
CA ILE A 313 12.93 1.26 -9.86
C ILE A 313 12.20 -0.08 -9.73
N VAL A 314 11.29 -0.20 -8.77
CA VAL A 314 10.52 -1.44 -8.55
C VAL A 314 9.66 -1.74 -9.77
N ALA A 315 8.86 -0.79 -10.27
CA ALA A 315 8.04 -1.01 -11.47
C ALA A 315 8.88 -1.46 -12.68
N ARG A 316 10.03 -0.82 -12.91
CA ARG A 316 10.96 -1.19 -13.99
C ARG A 316 11.50 -2.62 -13.81
N GLN A 317 11.93 -2.98 -12.60
CA GLN A 317 12.48 -4.31 -12.32
C GLN A 317 11.44 -5.42 -12.50
N LEU A 318 10.19 -5.19 -12.08
CA LEU A 318 9.09 -6.15 -12.25
C LEU A 318 8.82 -6.42 -13.74
N VAL A 319 8.75 -5.37 -14.56
CA VAL A 319 8.54 -5.50 -16.01
C VAL A 319 9.72 -6.22 -16.67
N GLN A 320 10.95 -5.80 -16.37
CA GLN A 320 12.16 -6.44 -16.89
C GLN A 320 12.17 -7.94 -16.59
N LYS A 321 11.94 -8.30 -15.32
CA LYS A 321 11.97 -9.70 -14.89
C LYS A 321 10.83 -10.52 -15.49
N GLY A 322 9.66 -9.91 -15.73
CA GLY A 322 8.57 -10.58 -16.45
C GLY A 322 8.84 -10.81 -17.93
N MET A 323 9.70 -10.00 -18.57
CA MET A 323 10.19 -10.29 -19.92
C MET A 323 11.31 -11.34 -19.92
N ASP A 324 12.18 -11.34 -18.91
CA ASP A 324 13.33 -12.24 -18.83
C ASP A 324 12.92 -13.67 -18.43
N ASP A 325 11.86 -13.84 -17.64
CA ASP A 325 11.38 -15.12 -17.12
C ASP A 325 9.84 -15.17 -17.07
N PRO A 326 9.17 -15.13 -18.24
CA PRO A 326 7.72 -15.22 -18.31
C PRO A 326 7.22 -16.61 -17.87
N PRO A 327 5.95 -16.72 -17.41
CA PRO A 327 5.32 -18.01 -17.20
C PRO A 327 5.28 -18.81 -18.50
N LYS A 328 5.27 -20.14 -18.38
CA LYS A 328 5.25 -21.07 -19.52
C LYS A 328 3.97 -21.89 -19.43
N SER A 329 3.39 -22.22 -20.58
CA SER A 329 2.25 -23.13 -20.63
C SER A 329 2.64 -24.49 -20.04
N GLU A 330 1.75 -25.10 -19.26
CA GLU A 330 1.94 -26.46 -18.73
C GLU A 330 1.88 -27.52 -19.86
N LYS A 331 1.24 -27.20 -20.99
CA LYS A 331 1.18 -28.05 -22.18
C LYS A 331 1.41 -27.27 -23.46
N GLU A 332 2.25 -27.80 -24.34
CA GLU A 332 2.44 -27.26 -25.68
C GLU A 332 1.12 -27.28 -26.48
N GLY A 333 0.72 -26.13 -27.04
CA GLY A 333 -0.41 -26.01 -27.94
C GLY A 333 -1.79 -25.76 -27.32
N GLU A 334 -1.94 -25.80 -25.98
CA GLU A 334 -3.19 -25.39 -25.31
C GLU A 334 -3.19 -23.87 -25.04
N PHE A 335 -4.32 -23.21 -25.29
CA PHE A 335 -4.54 -21.80 -24.92
C PHE A 335 -4.67 -21.71 -23.39
N ASP A 336 -3.66 -21.13 -22.74
CA ASP A 336 -3.69 -20.82 -21.32
C ASP A 336 -4.14 -19.37 -21.11
N ALA A 337 -5.35 -19.19 -20.57
CA ALA A 337 -5.91 -17.88 -20.28
C ALA A 337 -5.05 -17.09 -19.27
N LYS A 338 -4.37 -17.75 -18.32
CA LYS A 338 -3.48 -17.09 -17.36
C LYS A 338 -2.22 -16.57 -18.04
N LEU A 339 -1.71 -17.33 -19.00
CA LEU A 339 -0.57 -16.93 -19.81
C LEU A 339 -0.93 -15.72 -20.68
N ALA A 340 -2.09 -15.76 -21.36
CA ALA A 340 -2.59 -14.64 -22.15
C ALA A 340 -2.78 -13.37 -21.30
N ASP A 341 -3.37 -13.51 -20.10
CA ASP A 341 -3.53 -12.41 -19.14
C ASP A 341 -2.19 -11.83 -18.70
N PHE A 342 -1.19 -12.68 -18.40
CA PHE A 342 0.15 -12.21 -18.07
C PHE A 342 0.75 -11.34 -19.18
N PHE A 343 0.74 -11.82 -20.43
CA PHE A 343 1.30 -11.08 -21.58
C PHE A 343 0.55 -9.78 -21.86
N HIS A 344 -0.77 -9.76 -21.65
CA HIS A 344 -1.61 -8.58 -21.80
C HIS A 344 -1.37 -7.55 -20.68
N THR A 345 -1.13 -8.02 -19.46
CA THR A 345 -1.11 -7.18 -18.26
C THR A 345 0.30 -6.68 -17.91
N LEU A 346 1.37 -7.42 -18.26
CA LEU A 346 2.75 -6.99 -18.00
C LEU A 346 3.09 -5.57 -18.51
N PRO A 347 2.71 -5.16 -19.75
CA PRO A 347 2.98 -3.81 -20.23
C PRO A 347 2.30 -2.72 -19.39
N GLN A 348 1.18 -3.02 -18.74
CA GLN A 348 0.41 -2.05 -17.96
C GLN A 348 1.15 -1.61 -16.69
N LEU A 349 2.08 -2.42 -16.17
CA LEU A 349 2.92 -2.02 -15.03
C LEU A 349 3.78 -0.79 -15.35
N THR A 350 4.07 -0.55 -16.63
CA THR A 350 4.80 0.65 -17.08
C THR A 350 4.00 1.95 -16.89
N ASN A 351 2.67 1.87 -16.71
CA ASN A 351 1.82 3.03 -16.44
C ASN A 351 2.21 3.75 -15.14
N VAL A 352 2.79 3.03 -14.17
CA VAL A 352 3.28 3.63 -12.93
C VAL A 352 4.44 4.60 -13.23
N ILE A 353 5.40 4.17 -14.07
CA ILE A 353 6.52 5.01 -14.52
C ILE A 353 5.99 6.22 -15.28
N LYS A 354 5.01 6.00 -16.17
CA LYS A 354 4.39 7.08 -16.95
C LYS A 354 3.74 8.13 -16.07
N ARG A 355 2.95 7.69 -15.08
CA ARG A 355 2.28 8.58 -14.11
C ARG A 355 3.27 9.40 -13.28
N VAL A 356 4.42 8.81 -12.91
CA VAL A 356 5.49 9.56 -12.25
C VAL A 356 6.13 10.57 -13.22
N GLY A 357 6.31 10.21 -14.49
CA GLY A 357 6.79 11.14 -15.53
C GLY A 357 5.86 12.33 -15.74
N SER A 358 4.56 12.12 -15.90
CA SER A 358 3.58 13.21 -16.02
C SER A 358 3.51 14.06 -14.75
N TYR A 359 3.72 13.44 -13.58
CA TYR A 359 3.83 14.19 -12.32
C TYR A 359 5.11 15.04 -12.26
N ALA A 360 6.25 14.53 -12.71
CA ALA A 360 7.50 15.29 -12.83
C ALA A 360 7.31 16.52 -13.76
N ILE A 361 6.62 16.33 -14.89
CA ILE A 361 6.23 17.42 -15.78
C ILE A 361 5.36 18.42 -15.04
N LYS A 362 4.30 17.99 -14.31
CA LYS A 362 3.45 18.91 -13.52
C LYS A 362 4.28 19.75 -12.54
N LYS A 363 5.28 19.16 -11.89
CA LYS A 363 6.16 19.82 -10.90
C LYS A 363 7.38 20.55 -11.49
N ASP A 364 7.54 20.53 -12.81
CA ASP A 364 8.69 21.13 -13.51
C ASP A 364 10.05 20.51 -13.11
N ASP A 365 10.05 19.22 -12.76
CA ASP A 365 11.25 18.47 -12.41
C ASP A 365 11.75 17.68 -13.63
N SER A 366 12.68 18.28 -14.37
CA SER A 366 13.29 17.64 -15.53
C SER A 366 14.29 16.53 -15.17
N GLU A 367 14.84 16.48 -13.95
CA GLU A 367 15.70 15.39 -13.51
C GLU A 367 14.87 14.11 -13.32
N LEU A 368 13.76 14.20 -12.58
CA LEU A 368 12.87 13.05 -12.37
C LEU A 368 12.25 12.58 -13.68
N LEU A 369 11.89 13.50 -14.58
CA LEU A 369 11.42 13.17 -15.92
C LEU A 369 12.50 12.40 -16.72
N TYR A 370 13.76 12.87 -16.69
CA TYR A 370 14.87 12.19 -17.34
C TYR A 370 15.06 10.76 -16.81
N ARG A 371 14.92 10.54 -15.50
CA ARG A 371 14.94 9.17 -14.92
C ARG A 371 13.81 8.28 -15.44
N CYS A 372 12.64 8.84 -15.72
CA CYS A 372 11.53 8.11 -16.34
C CYS A 372 11.88 7.73 -17.79
N PHE A 373 12.48 8.64 -18.56
CA PHE A 373 12.99 8.35 -19.90
C PHE A 373 14.05 7.26 -19.90
N ASP A 374 14.98 7.26 -18.94
CA ASP A 374 15.97 6.18 -18.76
C ASP A 374 15.30 4.83 -18.49
N ALA A 375 14.30 4.80 -17.61
CA ALA A 375 13.58 3.57 -17.28
C ALA A 375 12.86 3.00 -18.52
N PHE A 376 12.18 3.84 -19.29
CA PHE A 376 11.54 3.42 -20.54
C PHE A 376 12.53 3.03 -21.63
N GLY A 377 13.63 3.77 -21.80
CA GLY A 377 14.69 3.44 -22.76
C GLY A 377 15.30 2.07 -22.45
N TRP A 378 15.58 1.79 -21.18
CA TRP A 378 16.07 0.49 -20.73
C TRP A 378 15.06 -0.64 -21.03
N LEU A 379 13.80 -0.46 -20.63
CA LEU A 379 12.75 -1.45 -20.85
C LEU A 379 12.45 -1.66 -22.33
N GLY A 380 12.45 -0.61 -23.14
CA GLY A 380 12.28 -0.70 -24.58
C GLY A 380 13.43 -1.49 -25.24
N CYS A 381 14.68 -1.24 -24.84
CA CYS A 381 15.83 -2.02 -25.30
C CYS A 381 15.70 -3.50 -24.91
N ALA A 382 15.26 -3.78 -23.68
CA ALA A 382 15.01 -5.15 -23.24
C ALA A 382 13.87 -5.82 -23.99
N ALA A 383 12.78 -5.09 -24.27
CA ALA A 383 11.66 -5.57 -25.06
C ALA A 383 12.09 -5.94 -26.49
N VAL A 384 12.94 -5.12 -27.14
CA VAL A 384 13.51 -5.48 -28.45
C VAL A 384 14.35 -6.75 -28.35
N LYS A 385 15.26 -6.86 -27.37
CA LYS A 385 16.11 -8.05 -27.18
C LYS A 385 15.28 -9.33 -27.01
N SER A 386 14.25 -9.28 -26.17
CA SER A 386 13.38 -10.42 -25.86
C SER A 386 12.19 -10.58 -26.82
N ASP A 387 12.10 -9.75 -27.88
CA ASP A 387 10.97 -9.65 -28.82
C ASP A 387 9.58 -9.47 -28.15
N PHE A 388 9.54 -8.81 -26.99
CA PHE A 388 8.32 -8.57 -26.24
C PHE A 388 7.62 -7.29 -26.72
N LYS A 389 7.01 -7.36 -27.91
CA LYS A 389 6.46 -6.19 -28.63
C LYS A 389 5.51 -5.33 -27.80
N MET A 390 4.61 -5.92 -27.00
CA MET A 390 3.63 -5.18 -26.20
C MET A 390 4.28 -4.25 -25.16
N VAL A 391 5.37 -4.68 -24.52
CA VAL A 391 6.14 -3.81 -23.59
C VAL A 391 6.87 -2.72 -24.38
N GLY A 392 7.42 -3.07 -25.54
CA GLY A 392 8.05 -2.10 -26.44
C GLY A 392 7.09 -1.00 -26.90
N ILE A 393 5.87 -1.36 -27.29
CA ILE A 393 4.78 -0.45 -27.65
C ILE A 393 4.47 0.48 -26.48
N ALA A 394 4.30 -0.07 -25.27
CA ALA A 394 4.01 0.71 -24.08
C ALA A 394 5.13 1.72 -23.76
N CYS A 395 6.39 1.32 -23.87
CA CYS A 395 7.55 2.18 -23.65
C CYS A 395 7.64 3.29 -24.70
N LEU A 396 7.56 2.96 -25.99
CA LEU A 396 7.62 3.92 -27.09
C LEU A 396 6.47 4.94 -27.02
N ARG A 397 5.24 4.48 -26.73
CA ARG A 397 4.07 5.34 -26.49
C ARG A 397 4.31 6.28 -25.32
N ALA A 398 4.82 5.77 -24.19
CA ALA A 398 5.05 6.58 -23.00
C ALA A 398 6.17 7.62 -23.20
N ILE A 399 7.29 7.25 -23.84
CA ILE A 399 8.37 8.19 -24.17
C ILE A 399 7.86 9.31 -25.08
N ALA A 400 7.17 8.97 -26.18
CA ALA A 400 6.63 9.95 -27.10
C ALA A 400 5.62 10.88 -26.41
N GLN A 401 4.70 10.33 -25.60
CA GLN A 401 3.71 11.12 -24.87
C GLN A 401 4.34 12.07 -23.86
N LEU A 402 5.26 11.58 -23.01
CA LEU A 402 5.94 12.42 -22.02
C LEU A 402 6.82 13.48 -22.67
N GLY A 403 7.48 13.16 -23.79
CA GLY A 403 8.24 14.15 -24.56
C GLY A 403 7.34 15.26 -25.13
N ARG A 404 6.14 14.92 -25.60
CA ARG A 404 5.15 15.92 -26.06
C ARG A 404 4.63 16.78 -24.91
N GLU A 405 4.29 16.18 -23.78
CA GLU A 405 3.88 16.91 -22.57
C GLU A 405 4.97 17.88 -22.10
N ALA A 406 6.24 17.45 -22.10
CA ALA A 406 7.38 18.29 -21.73
C ALA A 406 7.60 19.44 -22.72
N ARG A 407 7.50 19.17 -24.04
CA ARG A 407 7.56 20.20 -25.10
C ARG A 407 6.44 21.22 -24.94
N ALA A 408 5.21 20.77 -24.70
CA ALA A 408 4.07 21.65 -24.50
C ALA A 408 4.25 22.55 -23.27
N LYS A 409 4.86 22.03 -22.21
CA LYS A 409 5.23 22.79 -21.01
C LYS A 409 6.50 23.65 -21.19
N LYS A 410 7.26 23.45 -22.28
CA LYS A 410 8.54 24.13 -22.56
C LYS A 410 9.58 23.94 -21.46
N MET A 411 9.70 22.70 -20.96
CA MET A 411 10.68 22.37 -19.93
C MET A 411 12.11 22.45 -20.49
N GLU A 412 13.06 22.83 -19.63
CA GLU A 412 14.49 22.79 -19.92
C GLU A 412 15.14 21.59 -19.22
N CYS A 413 16.32 21.16 -19.69
CA CYS A 413 17.06 20.09 -19.02
C CYS A 413 17.60 20.54 -17.66
N PHE A 414 17.65 19.60 -16.72
CA PHE A 414 18.13 19.85 -15.37
C PHE A 414 19.66 20.05 -15.32
N ASP A 415 20.40 19.48 -16.27
CA ASP A 415 21.83 19.68 -16.39
C ASP A 415 22.12 20.96 -17.19
N PRO A 416 22.69 22.00 -16.57
CA PRO A 416 22.95 23.27 -17.25
C PRO A 416 23.98 23.17 -18.37
N HIS A 417 24.73 22.07 -18.48
CA HIS A 417 25.68 21.83 -19.57
C HIS A 417 25.08 21.03 -20.71
N CYS A 418 23.87 20.48 -20.53
CA CYS A 418 23.21 19.71 -21.58
C CYS A 418 22.48 20.68 -22.53
N PRO A 419 22.81 20.69 -23.83
CA PRO A 419 22.14 21.55 -24.80
C PRO A 419 20.77 21.03 -25.24
N LEU A 420 20.40 19.82 -24.79
CA LEU A 420 19.18 19.15 -25.19
C LEU A 420 18.03 19.51 -24.25
N ARG A 421 16.84 19.65 -24.82
CA ARG A 421 15.59 19.76 -24.06
C ARG A 421 15.00 18.37 -23.76
N PRO A 422 14.11 18.23 -22.78
CA PRO A 422 13.55 16.93 -22.39
C PRO A 422 12.88 16.17 -23.55
N GLU A 423 12.24 16.84 -24.50
CA GLU A 423 11.69 16.18 -25.69
C GLU A 423 12.77 15.60 -26.62
N GLN A 424 13.97 16.18 -26.62
CA GLN A 424 15.10 15.67 -27.41
C GLN A 424 15.73 14.47 -26.70
N HIS A 425 15.78 14.48 -25.36
CA HIS A 425 16.12 13.27 -24.60
C HIS A 425 15.12 12.13 -24.83
N ALA A 426 13.83 12.43 -24.98
CA ALA A 426 12.84 11.43 -25.36
C ALA A 426 13.16 10.82 -26.74
N GLU A 427 13.52 11.65 -27.72
CA GLU A 427 13.97 11.20 -29.05
C GLU A 427 15.22 10.31 -28.95
N GLU A 428 16.26 10.73 -28.22
CA GLU A 428 17.46 9.93 -27.97
C GLU A 428 17.14 8.54 -27.39
N ARG A 429 16.14 8.45 -26.49
CA ARG A 429 15.74 7.14 -25.93
C ARG A 429 15.03 6.26 -26.95
N ILE A 430 14.23 6.84 -27.85
CA ILE A 430 13.62 6.09 -28.95
C ILE A 430 14.72 5.59 -29.92
N GLU A 431 15.69 6.44 -30.25
CA GLU A 431 16.85 6.07 -31.08
C GLU A 431 17.70 4.98 -30.42
N TRP A 432 17.90 5.06 -29.10
CA TRP A 432 18.61 4.03 -28.37
C TRP A 432 17.90 2.67 -28.45
N ILE A 433 16.57 2.64 -28.34
CA ILE A 433 15.78 1.42 -28.58
C ILE A 433 15.97 0.94 -30.03
N ALA A 434 15.92 1.85 -31.01
CA ALA A 434 16.10 1.54 -32.43
C ALA A 434 17.46 0.91 -32.74
N SER A 435 18.53 1.35 -32.04
CA SER A 435 19.89 0.82 -32.24
C SER A 435 20.00 -0.70 -32.08
N TRP A 436 19.09 -1.31 -31.29
CA TRP A 436 19.05 -2.77 -31.09
C TRP A 436 18.44 -3.55 -32.25
N LEU A 437 17.75 -2.90 -33.19
CA LEU A 437 17.24 -3.56 -34.40
C LEU A 437 18.36 -4.03 -35.33
N SER A 438 19.54 -3.43 -35.24
CA SER A 438 20.73 -3.88 -35.97
C SER A 438 21.13 -5.34 -35.66
N LYS A 439 20.67 -5.87 -34.51
CA LYS A 439 20.94 -7.22 -34.03
C LYS A 439 19.81 -8.21 -34.31
N LYS A 440 18.76 -7.79 -35.00
CA LYS A 440 17.60 -8.62 -35.38
C LYS A 440 17.68 -9.03 -36.84
N SER A 441 16.97 -10.08 -37.21
CA SER A 441 16.76 -10.40 -38.63
C SER A 441 15.95 -9.29 -39.31
N LEU A 442 16.07 -9.15 -40.63
CA LEU A 442 15.36 -8.11 -41.39
C LEU A 442 13.84 -8.20 -41.19
N GLU A 443 13.29 -9.42 -41.16
CA GLU A 443 11.85 -9.66 -40.94
C GLU A 443 11.40 -9.23 -39.53
N GLU A 444 12.16 -9.57 -38.49
CA GLU A 444 11.87 -9.12 -37.13
C GLU A 444 11.99 -7.60 -37.00
N ALA A 445 13.03 -7.01 -37.59
CA ALA A 445 13.28 -5.58 -37.54
C ALA A 445 12.14 -4.77 -38.21
N LYS A 446 11.59 -5.24 -39.35
CA LYS A 446 10.47 -4.58 -40.04
C LYS A 446 9.26 -4.34 -39.12
N ALA A 447 8.90 -5.31 -38.28
CA ALA A 447 7.76 -5.18 -37.38
C ALA A 447 7.97 -4.10 -36.30
N TRP A 448 9.23 -3.89 -35.89
CA TRP A 448 9.61 -2.85 -34.93
C TRP A 448 9.76 -1.47 -35.57
N VAL A 449 10.18 -1.40 -36.83
CA VAL A 449 10.34 -0.12 -37.55
C VAL A 449 9.07 0.70 -37.53
N GLY A 450 7.91 0.11 -37.88
CA GLY A 450 6.64 0.84 -37.89
C GLY A 450 6.27 1.43 -36.52
N LEU A 451 6.61 0.74 -35.42
CA LEU A 451 6.40 1.23 -34.06
C LEU A 451 7.29 2.42 -33.71
N ILE A 452 8.57 2.34 -34.09
CA ILE A 452 9.56 3.40 -33.84
C ILE A 452 9.23 4.62 -34.69
N GLU A 453 8.93 4.42 -35.98
CA GLU A 453 8.45 5.47 -36.87
C GLU A 453 7.23 6.19 -36.28
N GLY A 454 6.22 5.44 -35.82
CA GLY A 454 5.04 6.01 -35.19
C GLY A 454 5.38 6.81 -33.93
N ALA A 455 6.26 6.31 -33.08
CA ALA A 455 6.67 6.99 -31.85
C ALA A 455 7.43 8.31 -32.13
N ILE A 456 8.43 8.30 -33.02
CA ILE A 456 9.15 9.51 -33.42
C ILE A 456 8.20 10.48 -34.13
N SER A 457 7.29 9.97 -34.98
CA SER A 457 6.35 10.82 -35.71
C SER A 457 5.38 11.54 -34.78
N ARG A 458 4.84 10.83 -33.78
CA ARG A 458 4.01 11.44 -32.73
C ARG A 458 4.77 12.47 -31.92
N LEU A 459 6.02 12.18 -31.53
CA LEU A 459 6.88 13.08 -30.75
C LEU A 459 7.16 14.37 -31.53
N ASN A 460 7.50 14.27 -32.81
CA ASN A 460 7.91 15.40 -33.65
C ASN A 460 6.76 16.09 -34.38
N GLY A 461 5.57 15.49 -34.41
CA GLY A 461 4.40 15.99 -35.16
C GLY A 461 4.55 15.85 -36.68
N LYS A 462 5.56 15.11 -37.15
CA LYS A 462 5.89 14.96 -38.57
C LYS A 462 6.10 13.49 -38.91
N GLU A 463 5.73 13.08 -40.11
CA GLU A 463 5.99 11.72 -40.59
C GLU A 463 7.50 11.44 -40.69
N VAL A 464 7.92 10.27 -40.20
CA VAL A 464 9.31 9.82 -40.18
C VAL A 464 9.43 8.53 -40.96
N GLU A 465 10.20 8.46 -42.04
CA GLU A 465 10.47 7.20 -42.74
C GLU A 465 11.82 6.62 -42.29
N ILE A 466 11.83 5.40 -41.79
CA ILE A 466 13.04 4.66 -41.41
C ILE A 466 13.31 3.59 -42.48
N LYS A 467 14.39 3.78 -43.23
CA LYS A 467 14.85 2.82 -44.21
C LYS A 467 15.84 1.86 -43.58
N LEU A 468 15.54 0.56 -43.68
CA LEU A 468 16.47 -0.51 -43.33
C LEU A 468 17.38 -0.80 -44.53
N THR A 469 18.66 -0.50 -44.40
CA THR A 469 19.69 -0.86 -45.39
C THR A 469 20.66 -1.85 -44.78
N GLN A 470 21.20 -2.80 -45.54
CA GLN A 470 22.31 -3.62 -45.07
C GLN A 470 23.64 -3.00 -45.50
N ASN A 471 24.60 -2.91 -44.59
CA ASN A 471 25.95 -2.54 -44.96
C ASN A 471 26.69 -3.71 -45.64
N GLU A 472 27.89 -3.47 -46.17
CA GLU A 472 28.71 -4.48 -46.84
C GLU A 472 29.08 -5.69 -45.95
N LYS A 473 28.90 -5.56 -44.62
CA LYS A 473 29.14 -6.61 -43.62
C LYS A 473 27.86 -7.38 -43.24
N GLY A 474 26.72 -7.05 -43.86
CA GLY A 474 25.41 -7.66 -43.58
C GLY A 474 24.69 -7.11 -42.34
N GLU A 475 25.23 -6.08 -41.69
CA GLU A 475 24.60 -5.43 -40.53
C GLU A 475 23.50 -4.47 -41.00
N VAL A 476 22.38 -4.45 -40.28
CA VAL A 476 21.25 -3.57 -40.58
C VAL A 476 21.56 -2.16 -40.08
N GLN A 477 21.62 -1.20 -41.01
CA GLN A 477 21.68 0.24 -40.79
C GLN A 477 20.27 0.84 -40.86
N LEU A 478 20.00 1.76 -39.94
CA LEU A 478 18.75 2.51 -39.85
C LEU A 478 19.02 3.94 -40.34
N ASN A 479 18.37 4.33 -41.43
CA ASN A 479 18.38 5.72 -41.89
C ASN A 479 16.99 6.32 -41.68
N ALA A 480 16.84 7.15 -40.65
CA ALA A 480 15.62 7.88 -40.37
C ALA A 480 15.63 9.23 -41.10
N ALA A 481 14.56 9.54 -41.82
CA ALA A 481 14.36 10.84 -42.46
C ALA A 481 12.96 11.38 -42.16
N LEU A 482 12.90 12.64 -41.71
CA LEU A 482 11.64 13.38 -41.60
C LEU A 482 11.15 13.75 -43.01
N THR A 483 9.95 13.35 -43.37
CA THR A 483 9.39 13.59 -44.73
C THR A 483 8.87 15.02 -44.91
N GLY A 484 8.83 15.81 -43.82
CA GLY A 484 8.33 17.18 -43.79
C GLY A 484 6.82 17.33 -43.71
N LYS A 485 6.06 16.23 -43.87
CA LYS A 485 4.59 16.19 -43.76
C LYS A 485 4.16 16.10 -42.30
N ASN A 486 3.02 16.71 -41.97
CA ASN A 486 2.40 16.55 -40.64
C ASN A 486 1.97 15.09 -40.44
N HIS A 487 2.18 14.58 -39.23
CA HIS A 487 1.73 13.24 -38.86
C HIS A 487 0.28 13.30 -38.36
N VAL A 488 -0.65 12.74 -39.14
CA VAL A 488 -2.08 12.71 -38.82
C VAL A 488 -2.55 11.28 -38.67
N GLU A 489 -3.32 11.01 -37.62
CA GLU A 489 -3.86 9.69 -37.33
C GLU A 489 -5.39 9.72 -37.20
N GLU A 490 -6.07 8.69 -37.71
CA GLU A 490 -7.52 8.52 -37.61
C GLU A 490 -7.89 7.47 -36.56
N TYR A 491 -8.81 7.83 -35.66
CA TYR A 491 -9.30 6.99 -34.59
C TYR A 491 -10.83 6.85 -34.65
N ALA A 492 -11.35 5.64 -34.58
CA ALA A 492 -12.75 5.37 -34.30
C ALA A 492 -12.97 5.10 -32.81
N MET A 493 -13.92 5.82 -32.22
CA MET A 493 -14.48 5.56 -30.89
C MET A 493 -15.98 5.27 -31.04
N GLN A 494 -16.63 4.71 -30.00
CA GLN A 494 -18.08 4.43 -30.01
C GLN A 494 -18.97 5.65 -30.36
N GLY A 495 -18.44 6.88 -30.34
CA GLY A 495 -19.13 8.12 -30.73
C GLY A 495 -18.73 8.72 -32.09
N GLY A 496 -17.93 8.03 -32.92
CA GLY A 496 -17.53 8.48 -34.27
C GLY A 496 -16.03 8.40 -34.55
N SER A 497 -15.63 8.73 -35.79
CA SER A 497 -14.23 8.89 -36.17
C SER A 497 -13.71 10.29 -35.84
N ARG A 498 -12.46 10.38 -35.40
CA ARG A 498 -11.73 11.63 -35.16
C ARG A 498 -10.34 11.53 -35.78
N THR A 499 -9.91 12.60 -36.41
CA THR A 499 -8.52 12.82 -36.82
C THR A 499 -7.75 13.53 -35.72
N VAL A 500 -6.49 13.16 -35.54
CA VAL A 500 -5.55 13.78 -34.62
C VAL A 500 -4.33 14.22 -35.41
N ASP A 501 -4.10 15.52 -35.50
CA ASP A 501 -2.86 16.08 -36.06
C ASP A 501 -1.84 16.25 -34.94
N TYR A 502 -0.76 15.47 -34.97
CA TYR A 502 0.30 15.52 -33.96
C TYR A 502 1.21 16.74 -34.11
N ALA A 503 1.11 17.51 -35.20
CA ALA A 503 1.74 18.83 -35.31
C ALA A 503 1.10 19.85 -34.34
N ASP A 504 -0.12 19.60 -33.87
CA ASP A 504 -0.69 20.31 -32.72
C ASP A 504 -0.12 19.74 -31.41
N PHE A 505 0.90 20.42 -30.88
CA PHE A 505 1.52 20.05 -29.61
C PHE A 505 0.63 20.34 -28.39
N THR A 506 -0.51 21.02 -28.55
CA THR A 506 -1.46 21.25 -27.45
C THR A 506 -2.40 20.07 -27.25
N PHE A 507 -2.55 19.19 -28.25
CA PHE A 507 -3.31 17.95 -28.11
C PHE A 507 -2.53 16.91 -27.31
N LEU A 508 -2.82 16.78 -26.01
CA LEU A 508 -2.07 15.89 -25.11
C LEU A 508 -2.82 14.59 -24.74
N LYS A 509 -3.88 14.22 -25.47
CA LYS A 509 -4.58 12.95 -25.19
C LYS A 509 -3.69 11.77 -25.54
N ASP A 510 -3.52 10.87 -24.58
CA ASP A 510 -2.73 9.67 -24.72
C ASP A 510 -3.52 8.57 -25.46
N LEU A 511 -3.06 8.19 -26.65
CA LEU A 511 -3.70 7.22 -27.53
C LEU A 511 -2.81 6.00 -27.76
N GLU A 512 -3.43 4.84 -27.98
CA GLU A 512 -2.71 3.60 -28.24
C GLU A 512 -1.80 3.72 -29.47
N LEU A 513 -0.62 3.09 -29.40
CA LEU A 513 0.36 3.07 -30.48
C LEU A 513 0.22 1.76 -31.25
N HIS A 514 0.05 1.84 -32.56
CA HIS A 514 -0.10 0.69 -33.44
C HIS A 514 1.03 0.67 -34.47
N ALA A 515 1.43 -0.52 -34.92
CA ALA A 515 2.52 -0.70 -35.88
C ALA A 515 2.16 -0.36 -37.33
N PHE A 516 0.88 -0.05 -37.62
CA PHE A 516 0.36 0.06 -38.98
C PHE A 516 0.20 1.52 -39.42
N ARG A 517 0.59 1.81 -40.67
CA ARG A 517 0.41 3.11 -41.32
C ARG A 517 -0.81 3.09 -42.23
N GLY A 518 -1.74 4.02 -41.97
CA GLY A 518 -2.96 4.20 -42.75
C GLY A 518 -4.11 3.30 -42.28
N GLY A 519 -5.33 3.81 -42.26
CA GLY A 519 -6.50 3.09 -41.74
C GLY A 519 -6.97 3.61 -40.38
N ILE A 520 -8.21 3.26 -40.02
CA ILE A 520 -8.88 3.74 -38.81
C ILE A 520 -8.46 2.87 -37.63
N MET A 521 -7.84 3.46 -36.61
CA MET A 521 -7.52 2.76 -35.37
C MET A 521 -8.75 2.66 -34.48
N MET A 522 -9.08 1.45 -34.03
CA MET A 522 -10.19 1.22 -33.11
C MET A 522 -9.70 1.41 -31.68
N GLN A 523 -10.19 2.43 -31.00
CA GLN A 523 -9.96 2.59 -29.56
C GLN A 523 -11.08 1.87 -28.81
N GLY A 524 -10.73 0.84 -28.04
CA GLY A 524 -11.67 0.13 -27.17
C GLY A 524 -12.30 1.06 -26.12
N PRO A 525 -13.36 0.62 -25.41
CA PRO A 525 -13.90 1.38 -24.29
C PRO A 525 -12.78 1.68 -23.28
N VAL A 526 -12.74 2.91 -22.77
CA VAL A 526 -11.81 3.28 -21.70
C VAL A 526 -12.26 2.50 -20.46
N VAL A 527 -11.61 1.39 -20.17
CA VAL A 527 -11.79 0.66 -18.92
C VAL A 527 -10.82 1.28 -17.92
N PRO A 528 -11.28 2.09 -16.95
CA PRO A 528 -10.40 2.58 -15.91
C PRO A 528 -9.90 1.38 -15.11
N ILE A 529 -8.60 1.09 -15.23
CA ILE A 529 -7.96 0.01 -14.45
C ILE A 529 -7.96 0.37 -12.95
N PHE A 530 -8.20 1.65 -12.61
CA PHE A 530 -8.47 2.15 -11.27
C PHE A 530 -9.43 3.35 -11.35
N PRO A 531 -10.42 3.48 -10.44
CA PRO A 531 -11.10 4.76 -10.26
C PRO A 531 -10.08 5.75 -9.69
N GLU A 532 -9.53 6.62 -10.53
CA GLU A 532 -8.96 7.87 -10.05
C GLU A 532 -10.12 8.66 -9.44
N LYS A 533 -10.23 8.66 -8.10
CA LYS A 533 -10.99 9.72 -7.44
C LYS A 533 -10.27 11.01 -7.77
N ASN A 534 -10.91 11.85 -8.58
CA ASN A 534 -10.46 13.21 -8.82
C ASN A 534 -10.03 13.82 -7.48
N GLU A 535 -8.77 14.25 -7.39
CA GLU A 535 -8.33 15.19 -6.38
C GLU A 535 -9.20 16.43 -6.58
N ALA A 536 -10.31 16.51 -5.84
CA ALA A 536 -11.03 17.75 -5.70
C ALA A 536 -10.01 18.78 -5.23
N GLU A 537 -9.84 19.83 -6.01
CA GLU A 537 -9.06 21.01 -5.63
C GLU A 537 -9.38 21.30 -4.16
N THR A 538 -8.35 21.22 -3.31
CA THR A 538 -8.42 21.70 -1.94
C THR A 538 -8.64 23.21 -2.01
N GLY A 539 -9.89 23.60 -2.17
CA GLY A 539 -10.36 24.94 -1.92
C GLY A 539 -10.01 25.28 -0.48
N ASP A 540 -9.26 26.36 -0.34
CA ASP A 540 -8.87 26.95 0.93
C ASP A 540 -10.10 27.07 1.86
N PRO A 541 -10.13 26.43 3.06
CA PRO A 541 -11.28 26.47 3.95
C PRO A 541 -11.53 27.86 4.60
N GLN A 542 -10.75 28.89 4.26
CA GLN A 542 -10.76 30.18 4.96
C GLN A 542 -11.44 31.35 4.24
N LYS A 543 -12.24 31.12 3.19
CA LYS A 543 -13.17 32.15 2.69
C LYS A 543 -14.62 31.70 2.80
N ALA A 544 -15.18 31.87 4.00
CA ALA A 544 -16.63 31.94 4.16
C ALA A 544 -17.14 33.16 3.34
N PRO A 545 -18.14 33.01 2.47
CA PRO A 545 -18.90 34.15 2.00
C PRO A 545 -19.72 34.69 3.16
N GLU A 546 -19.48 35.96 3.50
CA GLU A 546 -20.32 36.72 4.40
C GLU A 546 -21.75 36.79 3.84
N GLY A 547 -22.71 36.46 4.71
CA GLY A 547 -24.08 36.95 4.62
C GLY A 547 -25.01 36.24 3.66
N GLU A 548 -25.80 35.30 4.18
CA GLU A 548 -27.23 35.25 3.86
C GLU A 548 -27.98 34.52 4.99
N THR A 549 -28.71 35.31 5.76
CA THR A 549 -29.64 34.88 6.80
C THR A 549 -30.84 34.16 6.18
N TYR A 550 -30.99 32.86 6.45
CA TYR A 550 -32.25 32.17 6.20
C TYR A 550 -33.13 32.20 7.46
N ASN A 551 -34.26 32.88 7.30
CA ASN A 551 -35.34 32.97 8.26
C ASN A 551 -35.88 31.59 8.63
N THR A 552 -36.04 31.39 9.93
CA THR A 552 -36.82 30.33 10.54
C THR A 552 -38.30 30.56 10.24
N ILE A 553 -38.99 29.54 9.73
CA ILE A 553 -40.45 29.43 9.83
C ILE A 553 -40.73 28.11 10.58
N THR A 554 -41.54 28.29 11.62
CA THR A 554 -42.10 27.37 12.62
C THR A 554 -42.54 26.01 12.12
#